data_AF-B5YME2-F1
#
_entry.id   AF-B5YME2-F1
#
_cell.length_a   1.000
_cell.length_b   1.000
_cell.length_c   1.000
_cell.angle_alpha   90.00
_cell.angle_beta   90.00
_cell.angle_gamma   90.00
#
_symmetry.space_group_name_H-M   'P 1'
#
loop_
_entity.id
_entity.type
_entity.pdbx_description
1 polymer ?
#
loop_
_entity_poly.entity_id
_entity_poly.type
_entity_poly.pdbx_seq_one_letter_code
_entity_poly.pdbx_strand_id
1 'polypeptide(L)'
;MTGLLSITTLILASAASQTNAFAGNGLLPHETTWRLRLLLNDVTTSQGKKLDGQLFVLEGHFIEEEGYEPPQGLFRPFAKERVEGGTGKDNAMVLEVIRSRWTLSEDPNDKKDGLWIWGLFKEPLYPFMLLQIETKELELPSGTQQAQDGREDIKSDTIPPLKLYAQVTHIRNEEVGVELKTANLNVRVLEKIQLPGASVDLYEEERVGQVSFQPL
;
A
#
# COMPACT_ATOMS: atom_id res chain seq x y z
N MET A 1 -36.92 13.65 -52.07
CA MET A 1 -35.48 14.01 -51.98
C MET A 1 -35.37 15.23 -51.09
N THR A 2 -34.28 15.35 -50.30
CA THR A 2 -34.03 16.22 -49.11
C THR A 2 -34.72 15.70 -47.84
N GLY A 3 -34.07 15.21 -46.78
CA GLY A 3 -32.66 15.28 -46.37
C GLY A 3 -32.53 16.17 -45.13
N LEU A 4 -32.63 15.60 -43.93
CA LEU A 4 -32.20 16.23 -42.68
C LEU A 4 -31.90 15.15 -41.63
N LEU A 5 -30.60 14.84 -41.49
CA LEU A 5 -30.04 14.10 -40.37
C LEU A 5 -29.94 15.06 -39.18
N SER A 6 -30.71 14.83 -38.13
CA SER A 6 -30.56 15.54 -36.86
C SER A 6 -29.51 14.81 -36.02
N ILE A 7 -28.31 15.38 -35.94
CA ILE A 7 -27.22 14.91 -35.08
C ILE A 7 -27.51 15.42 -33.67
N THR A 8 -27.94 14.53 -32.78
CA THR A 8 -28.07 14.85 -31.35
C THR A 8 -26.69 14.77 -30.70
N THR A 9 -26.06 15.93 -30.48
CA THR A 9 -24.82 16.04 -29.70
C THR A 9 -25.11 15.77 -28.22
N LEU A 10 -24.54 14.68 -27.70
CA LEU A 10 -24.52 14.38 -26.27
C LEU A 10 -23.41 15.21 -25.62
N ILE A 11 -23.77 16.28 -24.89
CA ILE A 11 -22.81 17.05 -24.09
C ILE A 11 -22.63 16.29 -22.76
N LEU A 12 -21.47 15.65 -22.57
CA LEU A 12 -21.02 15.22 -21.25
C LEU A 12 -20.69 16.48 -20.45
N ALA A 13 -21.48 16.77 -19.42
CA ALA A 13 -21.11 17.72 -18.39
C ALA A 13 -20.02 17.08 -17.52
N SER A 14 -18.81 17.65 -17.51
CA SER A 14 -17.81 17.34 -16.50
C SER A 14 -18.29 17.91 -15.17
N ALA A 15 -18.36 17.07 -14.14
CA ALA A 15 -18.52 17.53 -12.78
C ALA A 15 -17.21 18.22 -12.38
N ALA A 16 -17.27 19.54 -12.20
CA ALA A 16 -16.17 20.31 -11.62
C ALA A 16 -16.01 19.89 -10.16
N SER A 17 -14.93 19.17 -9.83
CA SER A 17 -14.46 19.06 -8.45
C SER A 17 -14.00 20.44 -8.01
N GLN A 18 -14.65 20.97 -6.96
CA GLN A 18 -14.19 22.17 -6.29
C GLN A 18 -12.83 21.87 -5.64
N THR A 19 -11.79 22.48 -6.18
CA THR A 19 -10.43 22.43 -5.63
C THR A 19 -10.34 23.37 -4.45
N ASN A 20 -10.34 22.82 -3.23
CA ASN A 20 -9.74 23.52 -2.10
C ASN A 20 -8.23 23.47 -2.32
N ALA A 21 -7.67 24.56 -2.84
CA ALA A 21 -6.24 24.74 -2.94
C ALA A 21 -5.68 24.88 -1.51
N PHE A 22 -5.16 23.79 -0.96
CA PHE A 22 -4.30 23.85 0.21
C PHE A 22 -2.92 24.30 -0.25
N ALA A 23 -2.62 25.58 -0.04
CA ALA A 23 -1.24 26.06 -0.01
C ALA A 23 -0.57 25.49 1.26
N GLY A 24 -0.16 24.22 1.20
CA GLY A 24 0.57 23.52 2.25
C GLY A 24 1.93 23.09 1.71
N ASN A 25 2.98 23.28 2.52
CA ASN A 25 4.36 22.88 2.23
C ASN A 25 4.45 21.44 1.73
N GLY A 26 4.39 21.19 0.41
CA GLY A 26 4.93 20.04 -0.34
C GLY A 26 4.79 18.59 0.19
N LEU A 27 4.06 18.32 1.25
CA LEU A 27 4.13 17.06 2.01
C LEU A 27 2.80 16.32 1.91
N LEU A 28 2.80 15.02 2.24
CA LEU A 28 1.58 14.24 2.38
C LEU A 28 0.71 14.90 3.46
N PRO A 29 -0.39 15.59 3.11
CA PRO A 29 -1.09 16.41 4.08
C PRO A 29 -1.70 15.50 5.14
N HIS A 30 -1.42 15.78 6.41
CA HIS A 30 -1.96 15.01 7.54
C HIS A 30 -3.50 14.95 7.52
N GLU A 31 -4.15 15.96 6.93
CA GLU A 31 -5.61 16.04 6.80
C GLU A 31 -6.19 15.19 5.65
N THR A 32 -5.37 14.77 4.70
CA THR A 32 -5.84 13.94 3.58
C THR A 32 -6.04 12.51 4.06
N THR A 33 -7.25 11.98 3.90
CA THR A 33 -7.52 10.56 4.08
C THR A 33 -7.09 9.81 2.82
N TRP A 34 -6.44 8.66 3.01
CA TRP A 34 -5.96 7.81 1.94
C TRP A 34 -6.57 6.42 2.04
N ARG A 35 -6.96 5.89 0.89
CA ARG A 35 -7.28 4.48 0.70
C ARG A 35 -6.11 3.77 0.02
N LEU A 36 -5.53 2.81 0.71
CA LEU A 36 -4.51 1.89 0.21
C LEU A 36 -5.19 0.57 -0.16
N ARG A 37 -4.99 0.13 -1.40
CA ARG A 37 -5.45 -1.18 -1.89
C ARG A 37 -4.24 -2.08 -2.10
N LEU A 38 -4.11 -3.09 -1.26
CA LEU A 38 -3.05 -4.10 -1.29
C LEU A 38 -3.59 -5.34 -1.97
N LEU A 39 -3.14 -5.61 -3.20
CA LEU A 39 -3.43 -6.85 -3.91
C LEU A 39 -2.28 -7.81 -3.66
N LEU A 40 -2.52 -8.84 -2.84
CA LEU A 40 -1.52 -9.87 -2.53
C LEU A 40 -1.68 -11.07 -3.46
N ASN A 41 -0.58 -11.43 -4.10
CA ASN A 41 -0.39 -12.61 -4.94
C ASN A 41 0.85 -13.36 -4.44
N ASP A 42 0.91 -14.66 -4.67
CA ASP A 42 2.11 -15.47 -4.42
C ASP A 42 2.60 -15.56 -2.95
N VAL A 43 1.93 -14.89 -2.01
CA VAL A 43 2.17 -15.07 -0.57
C VAL A 43 1.88 -16.51 -0.19
N THR A 44 2.84 -17.16 0.44
CA THR A 44 2.71 -18.55 0.89
C THR A 44 2.04 -18.61 2.25
N THR A 45 0.95 -19.36 2.35
CA THR A 45 0.22 -19.60 3.60
C THR A 45 0.94 -20.63 4.47
N SER A 46 0.52 -20.79 5.72
CA SER A 46 1.09 -21.78 6.65
C SER A 46 0.92 -23.23 6.18
N GLN A 47 -0.06 -23.52 5.31
CA GLN A 47 -0.20 -24.82 4.65
C GLN A 47 0.56 -24.94 3.30
N GLY A 48 1.36 -23.94 2.93
CA GLY A 48 2.17 -23.95 1.70
C GLY A 48 1.40 -23.59 0.43
N LYS A 49 0.15 -23.11 0.54
CA LYS A 49 -0.64 -22.63 -0.60
C LYS A 49 -0.22 -21.20 -0.95
N LYS A 50 -0.14 -20.86 -2.24
CA LYS A 50 0.04 -19.47 -2.68
C LYS A 50 -1.30 -18.75 -2.81
N LEU A 51 -1.36 -17.50 -2.35
CA LEU A 51 -2.52 -16.62 -2.59
C LEU A 51 -2.62 -16.28 -4.07
N ASP A 52 -3.85 -16.18 -4.57
CA ASP A 52 -4.18 -15.81 -5.95
C ASP A 52 -5.18 -14.66 -5.93
N GLY A 53 -4.70 -13.43 -5.89
CA GLY A 53 -5.53 -12.23 -6.04
C GLY A 53 -6.27 -11.74 -4.80
N GLN A 54 -5.74 -11.91 -3.59
CA GLN A 54 -6.42 -11.44 -2.38
C GLN A 54 -6.26 -9.91 -2.20
N LEU A 55 -7.38 -9.18 -2.25
CA LEU A 55 -7.40 -7.73 -2.04
C LEU A 55 -7.66 -7.37 -0.57
N PHE A 56 -6.81 -6.52 -0.02
CA PHE A 56 -7.01 -5.85 1.28
C PHE A 56 -7.10 -4.34 1.08
N VAL A 57 -8.04 -3.71 1.78
CA VAL A 57 -8.24 -2.26 1.73
C VAL A 57 -7.99 -1.66 3.10
N LEU A 58 -7.01 -0.77 3.18
CA LEU A 58 -6.70 0.03 4.36
C LEU A 58 -7.12 1.48 4.08
N GLU A 59 -7.75 2.13 5.04
CA GLU A 59 -8.05 3.56 4.98
C GLU A 59 -7.39 4.22 6.18
N GLY A 60 -6.82 5.41 6.01
CA GLY A 60 -6.06 6.07 7.08
C GLY A 60 -5.38 7.36 6.65
N HIS A 61 -4.44 7.83 7.47
CA HIS A 61 -3.69 9.06 7.23
C HIS A 61 -2.18 8.81 7.21
N PHE A 62 -1.48 9.58 6.39
CA PHE A 62 -0.03 9.73 6.51
C PHE A 62 0.26 10.80 7.56
N ILE A 63 1.02 10.43 8.58
CA ILE A 63 1.44 11.28 9.68
C ILE A 63 2.93 11.50 9.53
N GLU A 64 3.34 12.75 9.35
CA GLU A 64 4.74 13.15 9.24
C GLU A 64 5.40 13.32 10.61
N GLU A 65 6.67 12.95 10.70
CA GLU A 65 7.54 13.19 11.85
C GLU A 65 8.34 14.49 11.60
N GLU A 66 8.14 15.49 12.46
CA GLU A 66 8.84 16.76 12.36
C GLU A 66 10.35 16.62 12.61
N GLY A 67 11.16 17.43 11.91
CA GLY A 67 12.60 17.53 12.16
C GLY A 67 13.47 16.49 11.46
N TYR A 68 12.90 15.73 10.51
CA TYR A 68 13.65 14.75 9.72
C TYR A 68 13.88 15.21 8.28
N GLU A 69 15.06 14.85 7.78
CA GLU A 69 15.53 15.05 6.41
C GLU A 69 16.21 13.73 5.97
N PRO A 70 15.66 12.99 4.98
CA PRO A 70 14.46 13.31 4.20
C PRO A 70 13.16 13.17 5.02
N PRO A 71 12.04 13.81 4.59
CA PRO A 71 10.76 13.72 5.26
C PRO A 71 10.27 12.27 5.42
N GLN A 72 9.73 11.95 6.59
CA GLN A 72 9.31 10.59 6.91
C GLN A 72 8.20 10.57 7.95
N GLY A 73 7.58 9.41 8.16
CA GLY A 73 6.62 9.22 9.23
C GLY A 73 5.88 7.89 9.17
N LEU A 74 4.62 7.88 9.64
CA LEU A 74 3.81 6.68 9.80
C LEU A 74 2.55 6.75 8.92
N PHE A 75 2.08 5.61 8.42
CA PHE A 75 0.69 5.50 7.96
C PHE A 75 -0.16 4.92 9.10
N ARG A 76 -1.18 5.66 9.54
CA ARG A 76 -2.09 5.24 10.59
C ARG A 76 -3.42 4.79 9.97
N PRO A 77 -3.67 3.48 9.84
CA PRO A 77 -4.97 2.99 9.40
C PRO A 77 -6.04 3.32 10.45
N PHE A 78 -7.24 3.62 9.99
CA PHE A 78 -8.42 3.62 10.83
C PHE A 78 -8.69 2.20 11.32
N ALA A 79 -9.01 2.05 12.60
CA ALA A 79 -9.52 0.79 13.10
C ALA A 79 -10.84 0.49 12.38
N LYS A 80 -10.88 -0.57 11.59
CA LYS A 80 -12.15 -1.10 11.10
C LYS A 80 -12.85 -1.74 12.29
N GLU A 81 -13.91 -1.11 12.79
CA GLU A 81 -14.84 -1.79 13.69
C GLU A 81 -15.35 -3.04 12.95
N ARG A 82 -15.17 -4.22 13.56
CA ARG A 82 -15.86 -5.43 13.13
C ARG A 82 -17.34 -5.12 13.28
N VAL A 83 -18.04 -4.89 12.17
CA VAL A 83 -19.50 -4.69 12.21
C VAL A 83 -20.13 -6.04 12.57
N GLU A 84 -20.29 -6.30 13.87
CA GLU A 84 -21.16 -7.35 14.38
C GLU A 84 -22.61 -6.93 14.09
N GLY A 85 -23.16 -7.36 12.94
CA GLY A 85 -24.57 -7.11 12.64
C GLY A 85 -24.98 -7.06 11.17
N GLY A 86 -24.07 -7.24 10.22
CA GLY A 86 -24.44 -7.33 8.80
C GLY A 86 -24.92 -8.74 8.43
N THR A 87 -26.20 -8.89 8.12
CA THR A 87 -26.80 -10.12 7.53
C THR A 87 -26.40 -10.32 6.05
N GLY A 88 -25.15 -10.03 5.71
CA GLY A 88 -24.54 -10.26 4.41
C GLY A 88 -23.32 -11.16 4.57
N LYS A 89 -23.17 -12.12 3.67
CA LYS A 89 -22.14 -13.18 3.60
C LYS A 89 -20.70 -12.69 3.40
N ASP A 90 -20.36 -11.48 3.83
CA ASP A 90 -19.04 -10.88 3.64
C ASP A 90 -18.30 -10.82 4.99
N ASN A 91 -17.75 -11.96 5.40
CA ASN A 91 -16.64 -11.99 6.36
C ASN A 91 -15.42 -11.32 5.68
N ALA A 92 -15.43 -9.99 5.60
CA ALA A 92 -14.34 -9.23 5.02
C ALA A 92 -13.08 -9.48 5.84
N MET A 93 -12.12 -10.22 5.28
CA MET A 93 -10.82 -10.45 5.92
C MET A 93 -10.13 -9.10 6.14
N VAL A 94 -9.76 -8.81 7.39
CA VAL A 94 -9.10 -7.55 7.75
C VAL A 94 -7.62 -7.83 7.98
N LEU A 95 -6.77 -7.21 7.16
CA LEU A 95 -5.32 -7.24 7.36
C LEU A 95 -4.95 -6.25 8.48
N GLU A 96 -4.60 -6.77 9.65
CA GLU A 96 -4.21 -5.93 10.78
C GLU A 96 -2.75 -5.46 10.64
N VAL A 97 -2.55 -4.14 10.64
CA VAL A 97 -1.22 -3.50 10.56
C VAL A 97 -0.70 -3.24 11.98
N ILE A 98 0.46 -3.80 12.31
CA ILE A 98 1.16 -3.59 13.58
C ILE A 98 1.99 -2.31 13.53
N ARG A 99 2.67 -2.10 12.40
CA ARG A 99 3.60 -0.99 12.20
C ARG A 99 3.57 -0.57 10.75
N SER A 100 3.67 0.74 10.51
CA SER A 100 3.91 1.27 9.17
C SER A 100 4.91 2.40 9.25
N ARG A 101 5.79 2.49 8.26
CA ARG A 101 6.68 3.63 8.07
C ARG A 101 6.73 4.04 6.61
N TRP A 102 6.80 5.34 6.36
CA TRP A 102 7.09 5.90 5.06
C TRP A 102 8.26 6.87 5.15
N THR A 103 9.07 6.94 4.10
CA THR A 103 10.19 7.88 3.98
C THR A 103 10.25 8.36 2.54
N LEU A 104 10.31 9.67 2.33
CA LEU A 104 10.60 10.23 1.02
C LEU A 104 12.09 10.04 0.69
N SER A 105 12.40 9.81 -0.58
CA SER A 105 13.75 9.46 -1.02
C SER A 105 14.06 10.02 -2.41
N GLU A 106 15.32 10.40 -2.59
CA GLU A 106 15.94 10.81 -3.86
C GLU A 106 16.36 9.62 -4.70
N ASP A 107 17.07 8.67 -4.08
CA ASP A 107 17.50 7.42 -4.67
C ASP A 107 16.98 6.24 -3.83
N PRO A 108 16.16 5.35 -4.39
CA PRO A 108 15.66 4.18 -3.68
C PRO A 108 16.75 3.17 -3.32
N ASN A 109 17.91 3.22 -3.97
CA ASN A 109 18.99 2.25 -3.84
C ASN A 109 20.20 2.79 -3.05
N ASP A 110 20.32 4.10 -2.83
CA ASP A 110 21.40 4.72 -2.06
C ASP A 110 20.85 5.50 -0.87
N LYS A 111 21.36 5.18 0.33
CA LYS A 111 21.07 5.89 1.58
C LYS A 111 22.07 7.02 1.86
N LYS A 112 23.00 7.27 0.94
CA LYS A 112 23.91 8.41 1.06
C LYS A 112 23.13 9.67 0.71
N ASP A 113 22.50 10.22 1.73
CA ASP A 113 21.90 11.54 1.71
C ASP A 113 22.99 12.54 1.30
N GLY A 114 22.98 12.96 0.04
CA GLY A 114 23.92 13.91 -0.51
C GLY A 114 23.83 15.23 0.26
N LEU A 115 24.97 15.87 0.50
CA LEU A 115 25.01 17.19 1.13
C LEU A 115 24.39 18.22 0.17
N TRP A 116 23.10 18.57 0.35
CA TRP A 116 22.42 19.50 -0.55
C TRP A 116 22.66 20.96 -0.18
N ILE A 117 22.96 21.78 -1.21
CA ILE A 117 23.00 23.24 -1.12
C ILE A 117 21.63 23.77 -1.54
N TRP A 118 20.87 24.28 -0.56
CA TRP A 118 19.54 24.86 -0.69
C TRP A 118 19.53 26.06 -1.67
N GLY A 119 19.33 25.82 -2.96
CA GLY A 119 19.20 26.90 -3.95
C GLY A 119 19.45 26.56 -5.42
N LEU A 120 19.79 25.31 -5.77
CA LEU A 120 20.23 24.97 -7.14
C LEU A 120 19.26 24.11 -7.98
N PHE A 121 18.19 23.56 -7.41
CA PHE A 121 17.33 22.60 -8.14
C PHE A 121 15.86 23.02 -8.16
N LYS A 122 15.27 22.96 -9.37
CA LYS A 122 13.85 23.21 -9.68
C LYS A 122 12.98 21.93 -9.66
N GLU A 123 13.59 20.78 -9.41
CA GLU A 123 12.93 19.46 -9.47
C GLU A 123 12.45 19.02 -8.08
N PRO A 124 11.41 18.16 -7.98
CA PRO A 124 10.90 17.73 -6.68
C PRO A 124 11.97 16.93 -5.94
N LEU A 125 12.38 17.43 -4.77
CA LEU A 125 13.47 16.88 -3.95
C LEU A 125 13.37 15.36 -3.70
N TYR A 126 12.19 14.76 -3.71
CA TYR A 126 12.04 13.32 -3.45
C TYR A 126 11.02 12.69 -4.42
N PRO A 127 11.46 12.10 -5.54
CA PRO A 127 10.57 11.46 -6.50
C PRO A 127 10.06 10.09 -6.04
N PHE A 128 10.56 9.57 -4.91
CA PHE A 128 10.14 8.28 -4.37
C PHE A 128 9.62 8.39 -2.94
N MET A 129 8.66 7.53 -2.61
CA MET A 129 8.26 7.21 -1.25
C MET A 129 8.53 5.73 -1.00
N LEU A 130 9.33 5.44 0.03
CA LEU A 130 9.59 4.08 0.49
C LEU A 130 8.56 3.76 1.58
N LEU A 131 7.68 2.81 1.32
CA LEU A 131 6.63 2.38 2.24
C LEU A 131 6.94 1.00 2.82
N GLN A 132 6.91 0.89 4.14
CA GLN A 132 7.01 -0.36 4.87
C GLN A 132 5.76 -0.59 5.72
N ILE A 133 5.19 -1.79 5.66
CA ILE A 133 4.04 -2.21 6.46
C ILE A 133 4.34 -3.58 7.08
N GLU A 134 4.17 -3.69 8.40
CA GLU A 134 4.26 -4.95 9.14
C GLU A 134 2.85 -5.38 9.57
N THR A 135 2.46 -6.61 9.25
CA THR A 135 1.12 -7.14 9.51
C THR A 135 1.14 -8.21 10.60
N LYS A 136 0.00 -8.42 11.26
CA LYS A 136 -0.20 -9.64 12.06
C LYS A 136 -0.44 -10.84 11.16
N GLU A 137 -0.38 -12.01 11.78
CA GLU A 137 -0.96 -13.22 11.22
C GLU A 137 -2.45 -12.99 10.92
N LEU A 138 -2.90 -13.50 9.77
CA LEU A 138 -4.28 -13.42 9.35
C LEU A 138 -4.83 -14.83 9.10
N GLU A 139 -5.88 -15.19 9.82
CA GLU A 139 -6.62 -16.42 9.58
C GLU A 139 -7.42 -16.29 8.28
N LEU A 140 -7.23 -17.24 7.37
CA LEU A 140 -8.05 -17.36 6.18
C LEU A 140 -9.35 -18.09 6.55
N PRO A 141 -10.50 -17.71 5.96
CA PRO A 141 -11.72 -18.46 6.16
C PRO A 141 -11.52 -19.88 5.64
N SER A 142 -11.58 -20.85 6.55
CA SER A 142 -11.60 -22.26 6.21
C SER A 142 -12.78 -22.50 5.28
N GLY A 143 -12.51 -22.75 4.00
CA GLY A 143 -13.54 -23.27 3.11
C GLY A 143 -14.04 -24.57 3.70
N THR A 144 -15.33 -24.69 3.97
CA THR A 144 -15.99 -25.96 4.31
C THR A 144 -15.78 -26.93 3.15
N GLN A 145 -14.68 -27.67 3.19
CA GLN A 145 -14.58 -28.92 2.47
C GLN A 145 -15.41 -29.90 3.30
N GLN A 146 -16.63 -30.22 2.84
CA GLN A 146 -17.34 -31.36 3.41
C GLN A 146 -16.46 -32.59 3.19
N ALA A 147 -15.91 -33.14 4.28
CA ALA A 147 -15.28 -34.44 4.23
C ALA A 147 -16.33 -35.50 3.89
N GLN A 148 -16.28 -36.05 2.67
CA GLN A 148 -16.65 -37.44 2.50
C GLN A 148 -15.62 -38.24 3.32
N ASP A 149 -16.07 -39.04 4.28
CA ASP A 149 -15.26 -39.87 5.19
C ASP A 149 -14.73 -39.21 6.48
N GLY A 150 -15.57 -38.52 7.24
CA GLY A 150 -15.67 -38.66 8.71
C GLY A 150 -14.40 -38.54 9.59
N ARG A 151 -13.28 -38.02 9.08
CA ARG A 151 -12.05 -37.71 9.82
C ARG A 151 -11.60 -36.32 9.41
N GLU A 152 -11.94 -35.32 10.21
CA GLU A 152 -11.59 -33.93 9.97
C GLU A 152 -10.55 -33.47 11.01
N ASP A 153 -9.29 -33.44 10.61
CA ASP A 153 -8.34 -32.45 11.13
C ASP A 153 -8.43 -31.23 10.18
N ILE A 154 -9.44 -30.37 10.35
CA ILE A 154 -9.47 -29.09 9.62
C ILE A 154 -8.33 -28.22 10.17
N LYS A 155 -7.18 -28.24 9.51
CA LYS A 155 -6.12 -27.26 9.77
C LYS A 155 -6.58 -25.92 9.21
N SER A 156 -6.80 -24.95 10.09
CA SER A 156 -6.97 -23.55 9.73
C SER A 156 -5.74 -23.09 8.95
N ASP A 157 -5.95 -22.51 7.76
CA ASP A 157 -4.87 -21.93 6.97
C ASP A 157 -4.68 -20.46 7.34
N THR A 158 -3.43 -20.00 7.40
CA THR A 158 -3.10 -18.65 7.84
C THR A 158 -2.11 -17.99 6.89
N ILE A 159 -2.22 -16.66 6.75
CA ILE A 159 -1.16 -15.84 6.18
C ILE A 159 -0.24 -15.46 7.34
N PRO A 160 1.06 -15.81 7.31
CA PRO A 160 1.99 -15.45 8.38
C PRO A 160 2.19 -13.94 8.46
N PRO A 161 2.74 -13.41 9.57
CA PRO A 161 3.12 -12.00 9.66
C PRO A 161 4.05 -11.58 8.50
N LEU A 162 3.69 -10.51 7.79
CA LEU A 162 4.43 -10.04 6.63
C LEU A 162 5.17 -8.74 6.93
N LYS A 163 6.35 -8.59 6.34
CA LYS A 163 7.07 -7.32 6.23
C LYS A 163 7.01 -6.87 4.77
N LEU A 164 5.99 -6.08 4.46
CA LEU A 164 5.69 -5.60 3.13
C LEU A 164 6.49 -4.32 2.86
N TYR A 165 7.06 -4.24 1.66
CA TYR A 165 7.81 -3.09 1.17
C TYR A 165 7.30 -2.66 -0.19
N ALA A 166 7.21 -1.36 -0.43
CA ALA A 166 6.91 -0.79 -1.73
C ALA A 166 7.73 0.48 -1.96
N GLN A 167 8.37 0.55 -3.13
CA GLN A 167 8.92 1.79 -3.65
C GLN A 167 7.88 2.45 -4.56
N VAL A 168 7.40 3.61 -4.15
CA VAL A 168 6.28 4.31 -4.76
C VAL A 168 6.78 5.56 -5.46
N THR A 169 6.38 5.77 -6.72
CA THR A 169 6.61 7.06 -7.37
C THR A 169 5.74 8.13 -6.72
N HIS A 170 6.39 9.19 -6.25
CA HIS A 170 5.78 10.33 -5.58
C HIS A 170 5.90 11.55 -6.47
N ILE A 171 4.76 12.14 -6.84
CA ILE A 171 4.70 13.30 -7.72
C ILE A 171 4.03 14.45 -6.96
N ARG A 172 4.67 15.62 -6.99
CA ARG A 172 4.12 16.87 -6.48
C ARG A 172 3.60 17.69 -7.66
N ASN A 173 2.35 18.11 -7.58
CA ASN A 173 1.74 19.02 -8.54
C ASN A 173 1.09 20.19 -7.77
N GLU A 174 1.42 21.43 -8.14
CA GLU A 174 0.91 22.64 -7.47
C GLU A 174 -0.61 22.80 -7.61
N GLU A 175 -1.21 22.27 -8.67
CA GLU A 175 -2.66 22.37 -8.95
C GLU A 175 -3.46 21.20 -8.35
N VAL A 176 -2.87 20.00 -8.31
CA VAL A 176 -3.55 18.73 -7.98
C VAL A 176 -3.15 18.18 -6.60
N GLY A 177 -2.05 18.68 -6.03
CA GLY A 177 -1.49 18.19 -4.77
C GLY A 177 -0.52 17.02 -4.96
N VAL A 178 -0.52 16.08 -4.01
CA VAL A 178 0.38 14.92 -4.02
C VAL A 178 -0.28 13.73 -4.72
N GLU A 179 0.44 13.12 -5.66
CA GLU A 179 0.04 11.88 -6.33
C GLU A 179 1.01 10.75 -5.99
N LEU A 180 0.47 9.59 -5.61
CA LEU A 180 1.21 8.36 -5.36
C LEU A 180 0.81 7.31 -6.41
N LYS A 181 1.77 6.85 -7.22
CA LYS A 181 1.50 5.85 -8.27
C LYS A 181 1.37 4.44 -7.69
N THR A 182 0.72 3.54 -8.42
CA THR A 182 0.72 2.11 -8.10
C THR A 182 2.15 1.57 -8.11
N ALA A 183 2.49 0.76 -7.12
CA ALA A 183 3.81 0.17 -6.96
C ALA A 183 3.73 -1.34 -6.77
N ASN A 184 4.83 -2.04 -7.04
CA ASN A 184 4.99 -3.43 -6.64
C ASN A 184 5.07 -3.52 -5.11
N LEU A 185 4.49 -4.57 -4.57
CA LEU A 185 4.56 -4.90 -3.16
C LEU A 185 5.45 -6.13 -3.00
N ASN A 186 6.49 -6.01 -2.20
CA ASN A 186 7.48 -7.05 -1.98
C ASN A 186 7.45 -7.52 -0.52
N VAL A 187 7.79 -8.79 -0.27
CA VAL A 187 8.14 -9.27 1.07
C VAL A 187 9.65 -9.30 1.17
N ARG A 188 10.17 -8.72 2.24
CA ARG A 188 11.60 -8.79 2.55
C ARG A 188 11.90 -10.07 3.33
N VAL A 189 12.55 -11.03 2.69
CA VAL A 189 13.02 -12.26 3.31
C VAL A 189 14.44 -12.04 3.82
N LEU A 190 14.64 -12.28 5.12
CA LEU A 190 15.97 -12.24 5.73
C LEU A 190 16.50 -13.67 5.80
N GLU A 191 17.57 -13.95 5.08
CA GLU A 191 18.32 -15.19 5.18
C GLU A 191 19.63 -14.92 5.92
N LYS A 192 19.76 -15.48 7.12
CA LYS A 192 21.00 -15.37 7.89
C LYS A 192 21.92 -16.54 7.54
N ILE A 193 22.94 -16.27 6.73
CA ILE A 193 23.97 -17.25 6.41
C ILE A 193 25.05 -17.22 7.49
N GLN A 194 25.27 -18.36 8.12
CA GLN A 194 26.37 -18.56 9.04
C GLN A 194 27.58 -19.11 8.28
N LEU A 195 28.64 -18.31 8.19
CA LEU A 195 29.94 -18.73 7.71
C LEU A 195 30.85 -19.04 8.91
N PRO A 196 31.93 -19.84 8.76
CA PRO A 196 32.91 -20.04 9.82
C PRO A 196 33.50 -18.69 10.28
N GLY A 197 33.14 -18.25 11.49
CA GLY A 197 33.62 -17.00 12.10
C GLY A 197 32.86 -15.73 11.73
N ALA A 198 31.80 -15.78 10.92
CA ALA A 198 31.00 -14.61 10.56
C ALA A 198 29.53 -14.97 10.29
N SER A 199 28.61 -14.02 10.52
CA SER A 199 27.22 -14.13 10.08
C SER A 199 26.93 -13.02 9.07
N VAL A 200 26.31 -13.38 7.95
CA VAL A 200 25.87 -12.43 6.92
C VAL A 200 24.35 -12.51 6.84
N ASP A 201 23.69 -11.37 7.01
CA ASP A 201 22.24 -11.26 6.79
C ASP A 201 22.04 -10.86 5.31
N LEU A 202 21.47 -11.76 4.51
CA LEU A 202 21.03 -11.50 3.15
C LEU A 202 19.57 -11.07 3.15
N TYR A 203 19.27 -10.09 2.31
CA TYR A 203 17.91 -9.60 2.11
C TYR A 203 17.52 -9.88 0.66
N GLU A 204 16.50 -10.71 0.48
CA GLU A 204 15.85 -10.90 -0.82
C GLU A 204 14.46 -10.26 -0.80
N GLU A 205 14.15 -9.49 -1.83
CA GLU A 205 12.82 -8.93 -2.03
C GLU A 205 12.07 -9.78 -3.05
N GLU A 206 11.10 -10.57 -2.57
CA GLU A 206 10.21 -11.32 -3.44
C GLU A 206 8.96 -10.48 -3.69
N ARG A 207 8.61 -10.28 -4.97
CA ARG A 207 7.36 -9.58 -5.33
C ARG A 207 6.16 -10.45 -4.96
N VAL A 208 5.29 -9.92 -4.12
CA VAL A 208 4.07 -10.59 -3.63
C VAL A 208 2.79 -9.83 -3.98
N GLY A 209 2.84 -8.89 -4.92
CA GLY A 209 1.65 -8.14 -5.29
C GLY A 209 1.89 -6.71 -5.73
N GLN A 210 0.88 -5.88 -5.46
CA GLN A 210 0.85 -4.45 -5.79
C GLN A 210 0.10 -3.65 -4.72
N VAL A 211 0.48 -2.39 -4.58
CA VAL A 211 -0.23 -1.39 -3.79
C VAL A 211 -0.67 -0.24 -4.68
N SER A 212 -1.91 0.22 -4.52
CA SER A 212 -2.40 1.46 -5.13
C SER A 212 -2.98 2.39 -4.08
N PHE A 213 -2.94 3.68 -4.39
CA PHE A 213 -3.28 4.77 -3.49
C PHE A 213 -4.40 5.61 -4.08
N GLN A 214 -5.35 6.01 -3.25
CA GLN A 214 -6.42 6.93 -3.64
C GLN A 214 -6.66 7.92 -2.50
N PRO A 215 -6.48 9.24 -2.70
CA PRO A 215 -6.97 10.22 -1.74
C PRO A 215 -8.51 10.19 -1.71
N LEU A 216 -9.10 10.31 -0.53
CA LEU A 216 -10.55 10.31 -0.28
C LEU A 216 -11.08 11.71 0.03
#